data_AF-A0A6N9UWP2-F1
#
_entry.id   AF-A0A6N9UWP2-F1
#
_cell.length_a   1.000
_cell.length_b   1.000
_cell.length_c   1.000
_cell.angle_alpha   90.00
_cell.angle_beta   90.00
_cell.angle_gamma   90.00
#
_symmetry.space_group_name_H-M   'P 1'
#
loop_
_entity.id
_entity.type
_entity.pdbx_description
1 polymer ?
#
loop_
_entity_poly.entity_id
_entity_poly.type
_entity_poly.pdbx_seq_one_letter_code
_entity_poly.pdbx_strand_id
1 'polypeptide(L)'
;MSEAEEIRNLDRRGAALVYAAVADAVAAQIESGQLKSGDRIPGELDMAETYGVARMTVARAVRELRERGLVQTVRGKGTFVI
;
A
#
# COMPACT_ATOMS: atom_id res chain seq x y z
N MET A 1 -0.45 -13.77 14.24
CA MET A 1 0.47 -13.42 13.14
C MET A 1 0.09 -12.03 12.69
N SER A 2 1.07 -11.16 12.46
CA SER A 2 0.80 -9.80 11.99
C SER A 2 0.46 -9.80 10.49
N GLU A 3 -0.45 -8.92 10.03
CA GLU A 3 -0.81 -8.76 8.61
C GLU A 3 0.44 -8.52 7.73
N ALA A 4 1.41 -7.76 8.24
CA ALA A 4 2.69 -7.53 7.57
C ALA A 4 3.53 -8.80 7.40
N GLU A 5 3.48 -9.75 8.35
CA GLU A 5 4.20 -11.02 8.25
C GLU A 5 3.58 -11.92 7.16
N GLU A 6 2.26 -11.88 6.99
CA GLU A 6 1.56 -12.63 5.97
C GLU A 6 1.89 -12.11 4.56
N ILE A 7 1.87 -10.80 4.37
CA ILE A 7 2.27 -10.14 3.12
C ILE A 7 3.73 -10.47 2.77
N ARG A 8 4.64 -10.41 3.75
CA ARG A 8 6.05 -10.78 3.56
C ARG A 8 6.21 -12.25 3.14
N ASN A 9 5.38 -13.15 3.69
CA ASN A 9 5.41 -14.56 3.32
C ASN A 9 4.88 -14.80 1.89
N LEU A 10 3.91 -14.00 1.45
CA LEU A 10 3.39 -14.04 0.09
C LEU A 10 4.45 -13.62 -0.95
N ASP A 11 5.30 -12.64 -0.60
CA ASP A 11 6.39 -12.19 -1.48
C ASP A 11 7.39 -13.29 -1.83
N ARG A 12 7.69 -14.14 -0.83
CA ARG A 12 8.53 -15.33 -1.03
C ARG A 12 7.89 -16.41 -1.92
N ARG A 13 6.58 -16.34 -2.16
CA ARG A 13 5.81 -17.32 -2.95
C ARG A 13 5.45 -16.82 -4.36
N GLY A 14 5.46 -15.51 -4.62
CA GLY A 14 5.33 -14.96 -5.97
C GLY A 14 4.76 -13.53 -6.04
N ALA A 15 5.41 -12.65 -6.81
CA ALA A 15 5.19 -11.20 -6.83
C ALA A 15 3.81 -10.71 -7.31
N ALA A 16 3.08 -11.51 -8.10
CA ALA A 16 1.80 -11.08 -8.67
C ALA A 16 0.69 -10.89 -7.62
N LEU A 17 0.74 -11.62 -6.50
CA LEU A 17 -0.28 -11.52 -5.46
C LEU A 17 0.07 -10.47 -4.38
N VAL A 18 1.34 -10.10 -4.28
CA VAL A 18 1.87 -9.31 -3.15
C VAL A 18 1.44 -7.86 -3.23
N TYR A 19 1.53 -7.25 -4.42
CA TYR A 19 1.13 -5.85 -4.58
C TYR A 19 -0.37 -5.68 -4.31
N ALA A 20 -1.18 -6.67 -4.69
CA ALA A 20 -2.62 -6.68 -4.45
C ALA A 20 -2.88 -6.74 -2.95
N ALA A 21 -2.21 -7.65 -2.22
CA ALA A 21 -2.32 -7.74 -0.76
C ALA A 21 -1.91 -6.43 -0.06
N VAL A 22 -0.84 -5.76 -0.50
CA VAL A 22 -0.44 -4.44 0.03
C VAL A 22 -1.51 -3.38 -0.26
N ALA A 23 -2.08 -3.37 -1.46
CA ALA A 23 -3.16 -2.44 -1.82
C ALA A 23 -4.42 -2.68 -0.98
N ASP A 24 -4.80 -3.95 -0.80
CA ASP A 24 -5.97 -4.35 -0.02
C ASP A 24 -5.80 -4.00 1.46
N ALA A 25 -4.61 -4.19 2.03
CA ALA A 25 -4.30 -3.78 3.41
C ALA A 25 -4.47 -2.26 3.61
N VAL A 26 -4.00 -1.44 2.67
CA VAL A 26 -4.20 0.02 2.74
C VAL A 26 -5.67 0.40 2.52
N ALA A 27 -6.35 -0.27 1.59
CA ALA A 27 -7.78 -0.04 1.36
C ALA A 27 -8.61 -0.35 2.62
N ALA A 28 -8.30 -1.43 3.33
CA ALA A 28 -8.97 -1.77 4.60
C ALA A 28 -8.74 -0.69 5.69
N GLN A 29 -7.57 -0.06 5.73
CA GLN A 29 -7.31 1.08 6.64
C GLN A 29 -8.15 2.31 6.27
N ILE A 30 -8.39 2.55 4.98
CA ILE A 30 -9.26 3.63 4.50
C ILE A 30 -10.72 3.32 4.84
N GLU A 31 -11.18 2.10 4.54
CA GLU A 31 -12.56 1.65 4.80
C GLU A 31 -12.91 1.65 6.28
N SER A 32 -11.96 1.27 7.14
CA SER A 32 -12.12 1.33 8.60
C SER A 32 -12.01 2.74 9.18
N GLY A 33 -11.62 3.73 8.37
CA GLY A 33 -11.44 5.13 8.80
C GLY A 33 -10.17 5.37 9.62
N GLN A 34 -9.24 4.42 9.67
CA GLN A 34 -7.90 4.62 10.22
C GLN A 34 -7.11 5.64 9.39
N LEU A 35 -7.28 5.58 8.08
CA LEU A 35 -6.86 6.61 7.13
C LEU A 35 -8.10 7.33 6.61
N LYS A 36 -8.12 8.65 6.70
CA LYS A 36 -9.24 9.50 6.29
C LYS A 36 -8.91 10.24 5.01
N SER A 37 -9.94 10.70 4.31
CA SER A 37 -9.78 11.61 3.16
C SER A 37 -8.88 12.80 3.54
N GLY A 38 -7.89 13.07 2.70
CA GLY A 38 -6.85 14.07 2.93
C GLY A 38 -5.62 13.58 3.71
N ASP A 39 -5.67 12.40 4.36
CA ASP A 39 -4.51 11.85 5.03
C ASP A 39 -3.46 11.39 4.02
N ARG A 40 -2.20 11.60 4.39
CA ARG A 40 -1.06 11.14 3.60
C ARG A 40 -0.76 9.68 3.93
N ILE A 41 -0.74 8.81 2.92
CA ILE A 41 -0.24 7.45 3.12
C ILE A 41 1.29 7.45 3.31
N PRO A 42 1.87 6.45 4.01
CA PRO A 42 3.30 6.35 4.15
C PRO A 42 4.04 6.32 2.80
N GLY A 43 5.30 6.75 2.77
CA GLY A 43 6.09 6.74 1.54
C GLY A 43 6.32 5.32 1.03
N GLU A 44 6.62 5.17 -0.26
CA GLU A 44 6.87 3.84 -0.84
C GLU A 44 8.00 3.08 -0.15
N LEU A 45 9.02 3.81 0.34
CA LEU A 45 10.14 3.23 1.11
C LEU A 45 9.66 2.73 2.47
N ASP A 46 8.95 3.57 3.23
CA ASP A 46 8.44 3.22 4.56
C ASP A 46 7.48 2.03 4.50
N MET A 47 6.60 2.01 3.48
CA MET A 47 5.71 0.87 3.24
C MET A 47 6.50 -0.40 2.89
N ALA A 48 7.54 -0.30 2.07
CA ALA A 48 8.37 -1.45 1.70
C ALA A 48 9.05 -2.06 2.92
N GLU A 49 9.55 -1.22 3.83
CA GLU A 49 10.10 -1.66 5.11
C GLU A 49 9.03 -2.27 6.03
N THR A 50 7.87 -1.61 6.14
CA THR A 50 6.76 -2.06 7.00
C THR A 50 6.22 -3.43 6.57
N TYR A 51 5.98 -3.63 5.27
CA TYR A 51 5.45 -4.88 4.72
C TYR A 51 6.55 -5.90 4.40
N GLY A 52 7.83 -5.51 4.46
CA GLY A 52 8.96 -6.38 4.13
C GLY A 52 8.97 -6.85 2.68
N VAL A 53 8.56 -5.98 1.74
CA VAL A 53 8.45 -6.29 0.29
C VAL A 53 9.33 -5.36 -0.53
N ALA A 54 9.60 -5.74 -1.79
CA ALA A 54 10.35 -4.88 -2.69
C ALA A 54 9.63 -3.53 -2.94
N ARG A 55 10.40 -2.44 -3.05
CA ARG A 55 9.86 -1.10 -3.35
C ARG A 55 9.01 -1.06 -4.63
N MET A 56 9.40 -1.83 -5.66
CA MET A 56 8.63 -1.92 -6.91
C MET A 56 7.24 -2.56 -6.69
N THR A 57 7.12 -3.47 -5.73
CA THR A 57 5.84 -4.08 -5.34
C THR A 57 4.93 -3.03 -4.69
N VAL A 58 5.48 -2.21 -3.80
CA VAL A 58 4.75 -1.08 -3.20
C VAL A 58 4.34 -0.06 -4.25
N ALA A 59 5.25 0.33 -5.15
CA ALA A 59 4.94 1.28 -6.22
C ALA A 59 3.77 0.78 -7.10
N ARG A 60 3.71 -0.53 -7.37
CA ARG A 60 2.59 -1.17 -8.05
C ARG A 60 1.31 -1.15 -7.21
N ALA A 61 1.39 -1.40 -5.91
CA ALA A 61 0.26 -1.31 -4.98
C ALA A 61 -0.32 0.12 -4.90
N VAL A 62 0.54 1.14 -4.84
CA VAL A 62 0.10 2.54 -4.88
C VAL A 62 -0.56 2.88 -6.22
N ARG A 63 -0.05 2.33 -7.34
CA ARG A 63 -0.72 2.48 -8.64
C ARG A 63 -2.10 1.84 -8.65
N GLU A 64 -2.24 0.63 -8.11
CA GLU A 64 -3.52 -0.07 -7.95
C GLU A 64 -4.51 0.76 -7.12
N LEU A 65 -4.10 1.30 -5.97
CA LEU A 65 -4.93 2.18 -5.14
C LEU A 65 -5.42 3.43 -5.89
N ARG A 66 -4.58 3.99 -6.77
CA ARG A 66 -4.96 5.12 -7.63
C ARG A 66 -5.95 4.72 -8.70
N GLU A 67 -5.74 3.56 -9.34
CA GLU A 67 -6.66 3.00 -10.33
C GLU A 67 -8.04 2.71 -9.72
N ARG A 68 -8.07 2.30 -8.44
CA ARG A 68 -9.30 2.15 -7.63
C ARG A 68 -9.92 3.47 -7.17
N GLY A 69 -9.26 4.61 -7.39
CA GLY A 69 -9.76 5.92 -6.97
C GLY A 69 -9.68 6.20 -5.46
N LEU A 70 -8.92 5.40 -4.70
CA LEU A 70 -8.80 5.55 -3.25
C LEU A 70 -7.75 6.59 -2.84
N VAL A 71 -6.76 6.83 -3.70
CA VAL A 71 -5.66 7.75 -3.42
C VAL A 71 -5.27 8.60 -4.63
N GLN A 72 -4.68 9.76 -4.38
CA GLN A 72 -4.11 10.67 -5.38
C GLN A 72 -2.64 10.97 -5.06
N THR A 73 -1.76 10.87 -6.06
CA THR A 73 -0.37 11.33 -5.92
C THR A 73 -0.27 12.81 -6.31
N VAL A 74 0.25 13.62 -5.40
CA VAL A 74 0.64 15.01 -5.64
C VAL A 74 2.16 15.06 -5.77
N ARG A 75 2.65 15.39 -6.97
CA ARG A 75 4.09 15.40 -7.29
C ARG A 75 4.87 16.25 -6.28
N GLY A 76 5.90 15.65 -5.68
CA GLY A 76 6.75 16.29 -4.67
C GLY A 76 6.13 16.45 -3.28
N LYS A 77 4.84 16.10 -3.09
CA LYS A 77 4.16 16.22 -1.79
C LYS A 77 3.78 14.88 -1.17
N GLY A 78 3.56 13.85 -1.99
CA GLY A 78 3.23 12.49 -1.53
C GLY A 78 1.96 11.96 -2.16
N THR A 79 1.41 10.90 -1.58
CA THR A 79 0.14 10.29 -1.97
C THR A 79 -0.86 10.43 -0.83
N PHE A 80 -2.09 10.81 -1.16
CA PHE A 80 -3.13 11.18 -0.21
C PHE A 80 -4.41 10.40 -0.49
N VAL A 81 -5.15 10.06 0.55
CA VAL A 81 -6.47 9.43 0.45
C VAL A 81 -7.48 10.43 -0.10
N ILE A 82 -8.38 9.98 -0.98
CA ILE A 82 -9.47 10.79 -1.57
C ILE A 82 -10.77 10.52 -0.83
#